data_AF-A0A662HP10-F1
#
_entry.id   AF-A0A662HP10-F1
#
_cell.length_a   1.000
_cell.length_b   1.000
_cell.length_c   1.000
_cell.angle_alpha   90.00
_cell.angle_beta   90.00
_cell.angle_gamma   90.00
#
_symmetry.space_group_name_H-M   'P 1'
#
loop_
_entity.id
_entity.type
_entity.pdbx_description
1 polymer ?
#
loop_
_entity_poly.entity_id
_entity_poly.type
_entity_poly.pdbx_seq_one_letter_code
_entity_poly.pdbx_strand_id
1 'polypeptide(L)'
;MLATKLRIEALIRFITYEELLSMLEIGIIVFLLGPFLAVDVYDPFLHVINFKVLYIFFVVILVFSLLGYFLVKIKGPKAIEYFSFFGGLVHSEAAVVSVIKLRKHLRIPNPIVSGSIIIASTAMVFRNTMLTLVMLAVTVGYTILGEVSFMIFAIAFLISALEGYFMVKLAFAAPIPISEEKIKGMEIAKPISYSIALRALLIFTAMLIVVTYATFAFGEHGVIVSSIFGGLVSAEALIFTVFSLLSAKKIAVNTALAAALLATGSAIINKIFFAKAAGAESDILKQIIWQLLILTLPVEVAGLYIAFLTG
;
A
#
# COMPACT_ATOMS: atom_id res chain seq x y z
N MET A 1 25.67 16.17 27.10
CA MET A 1 26.52 15.86 25.93
C MET A 1 26.97 14.39 25.88
N LEU A 2 27.36 13.73 26.98
CA LEU A 2 27.73 12.30 26.96
C LEU A 2 26.55 11.35 26.65
N ALA A 3 25.38 11.60 27.24
CA ALA A 3 24.18 10.80 27.02
C ALA A 3 23.66 10.85 25.56
N THR A 4 23.83 12.00 24.89
CA THR A 4 23.54 12.15 23.46
C THR A 4 24.56 11.40 22.60
N LYS A 5 25.84 11.40 22.97
CA LYS A 5 26.91 10.70 22.25
C LYS A 5 26.73 9.17 22.29
N LEU A 6 26.39 8.61 23.46
CA LEU A 6 26.06 7.18 23.62
C LEU A 6 24.84 6.77 22.80
N ARG A 7 23.81 7.62 22.72
CA ARG A 7 22.63 7.38 21.86
C ARG A 7 22.96 7.45 20.38
N ILE A 8 23.83 8.38 19.97
CA ILE A 8 24.28 8.50 18.57
C ILE A 8 25.15 7.31 18.19
N GLU A 9 26.09 6.86 19.04
CA GLU A 9 26.89 5.67 18.77
C GLU A 9 26.05 4.39 18.70
N ALA A 10 25.04 4.25 19.57
CA ALA A 10 24.09 3.13 19.50
C ALA A 10 23.27 3.15 18.20
N LEU A 11 22.84 4.33 17.74
CA LEU A 11 22.14 4.51 16.47
C LEU A 11 23.03 4.21 15.26
N ILE A 12 24.29 4.67 15.29
CA ILE A 12 25.28 4.41 14.23
C ILE A 12 25.64 2.92 14.16
N ARG A 13 25.67 2.20 15.29
CA ARG A 13 25.86 0.73 15.28
C ARG A 13 24.65 -0.04 14.76
N PHE A 14 23.46 0.55 14.85
CA PHE A 14 22.23 -0.07 14.37
C PHE A 14 22.05 0.10 12.86
N ILE A 15 22.51 1.19 12.27
CA ILE A 15 22.30 1.56 10.85
C ILE A 15 23.55 1.21 10.03
N THR A 16 23.39 0.50 8.91
CA THR A 16 24.52 0.20 8.02
C THR A 16 24.88 1.42 7.16
N TYR A 17 26.12 1.48 6.65
CA TYR A 17 26.53 2.58 5.76
C TYR A 17 25.62 2.72 4.53
N GLU A 18 25.23 1.58 3.93
CA GLU A 18 24.34 1.57 2.77
C GLU A 18 22.93 2.09 3.09
N GLU A 19 22.41 1.78 4.28
CA GLU A 19 21.12 2.32 4.75
C GLU A 19 21.19 3.82 5.01
N LEU A 20 22.29 4.28 5.61
CA LEU A 20 22.53 5.71 5.83
C LEU A 20 22.57 6.47 4.51
N LEU A 21 23.28 5.91 3.52
CA LEU A 21 23.36 6.48 2.18
C LEU A 21 21.97 6.52 1.51
N SER A 22 21.20 5.42 1.58
CA SER A 22 19.85 5.36 1.02
C SER A 22 18.91 6.38 1.66
N MET A 23 18.97 6.56 2.99
CA MET A 23 18.19 7.58 3.68
C MET A 23 18.62 8.99 3.32
N LEU A 24 19.91 9.23 3.15
CA LEU A 24 20.42 10.52 2.74
C LEU A 24 19.99 10.86 1.30
N GLU A 25 20.03 9.89 0.39
CA GLU A 25 19.51 10.04 -0.97
C GLU A 25 18.01 10.39 -0.97
N ILE A 26 17.20 9.68 -0.19
CA ILE A 26 15.77 10.02 0.01
C ILE A 26 15.66 11.44 0.55
N GLY A 27 16.39 11.76 1.62
CA GLY A 27 16.37 13.07 2.25
C GLY A 27 16.72 14.18 1.26
N ILE A 28 17.75 13.99 0.44
CA ILE A 28 18.11 14.95 -0.60
C ILE A 28 16.98 15.09 -1.62
N ILE A 29 16.41 14.00 -2.13
CA ILE A 29 15.30 14.06 -3.09
C ILE A 29 14.11 14.84 -2.50
N VAL A 30 13.71 14.53 -1.26
CA VAL A 30 12.58 15.18 -0.58
C VAL A 30 12.89 16.65 -0.29
N PHE A 31 13.99 16.95 0.41
CA PHE A 31 14.26 18.33 0.86
C PHE A 31 14.75 19.24 -0.27
N LEU A 32 15.45 18.73 -1.28
CA LEU A 32 15.97 19.53 -2.39
C LEU A 32 14.90 19.78 -3.45
N LEU A 33 14.13 18.76 -3.85
CA LEU A 33 13.13 18.91 -4.91
C LEU A 33 11.80 19.48 -4.39
N GLY A 34 11.47 19.24 -3.12
CA GLY A 34 10.20 19.66 -2.53
C GLY A 34 9.84 21.13 -2.75
N PRO A 35 10.73 22.10 -2.51
CA PRO A 35 10.45 23.52 -2.74
C PRO A 35 10.08 23.84 -4.20
N PHE A 36 10.69 23.16 -5.17
CA PHE A 36 10.44 23.37 -6.60
C PHE A 36 9.15 22.71 -7.09
N LEU A 37 8.73 21.63 -6.41
CA LEU A 37 7.54 20.86 -6.75
C LEU A 37 6.32 21.26 -5.89
N ALA A 38 6.43 22.31 -5.08
CA ALA A 38 5.32 22.83 -4.28
C ALA A 38 4.29 23.63 -5.09
N VAL A 39 4.58 23.90 -6.37
CA VAL A 39 3.71 24.64 -7.29
C VAL A 39 2.93 23.66 -8.16
N ASP A 40 1.67 23.99 -8.43
CA ASP A 40 0.82 23.23 -9.35
C ASP A 40 1.31 23.40 -10.80
N VAL A 41 2.12 22.43 -11.23
CA VAL A 41 2.63 22.33 -12.61
C VAL A 41 2.17 21.00 -13.18
N TYR A 42 1.56 21.04 -14.35
CA TYR A 42 1.05 19.86 -15.04
C TYR A 42 2.00 19.43 -16.17
N ASP A 43 1.94 18.16 -16.53
CA ASP A 43 2.64 17.65 -17.71
C ASP A 43 2.10 18.30 -19.01
N PRO A 44 2.96 18.56 -20.01
CA PRO A 44 2.56 19.28 -21.22
C PRO A 44 1.77 18.43 -22.23
N PHE A 45 1.72 17.10 -22.06
CA PHE A 45 1.15 16.20 -23.05
C PHE A 45 -0.31 15.88 -22.75
N LEU A 46 -0.57 15.30 -21.58
CA LEU A 46 -1.90 14.86 -21.15
C LEU A 46 -2.59 15.93 -20.29
N HIS A 47 -1.83 16.83 -19.65
CA HIS A 47 -2.34 17.80 -18.67
C HIS A 47 -3.10 17.11 -17.54
N VAL A 48 -2.59 15.96 -17.08
CA VAL A 48 -3.19 15.13 -16.03
C VAL A 48 -2.26 14.97 -14.83
N ILE A 49 -0.96 14.80 -15.07
CA ILE A 49 0.02 14.60 -14.00
C ILE A 49 0.33 15.95 -13.38
N ASN A 50 -0.13 16.18 -12.16
CA ASN A 50 0.32 17.28 -11.33
C ASN A 50 1.63 16.90 -10.64
N PHE A 51 2.73 17.61 -10.92
CA PHE A 51 4.04 17.33 -10.36
C PHE A 51 4.10 17.47 -8.82
N LYS A 52 3.28 18.34 -8.24
CA LYS A 52 3.12 18.45 -6.78
C LYS A 52 2.48 17.21 -6.18
N VAL A 53 1.40 16.73 -6.79
CA VAL A 53 0.69 15.51 -6.37
C VAL A 53 1.61 14.30 -6.53
N LEU A 54 2.32 14.20 -7.66
CA LEU A 54 3.31 13.14 -7.92
C LEU A 54 4.44 13.15 -6.89
N TYR A 55 4.98 14.32 -6.57
CA TYR A 55 6.01 14.48 -5.57
C TYR A 55 5.53 14.01 -4.18
N ILE A 56 4.38 14.51 -3.71
CA ILE A 56 3.83 14.15 -2.41
C ILE A 56 3.51 12.65 -2.36
N PHE A 57 2.95 12.11 -3.44
CA PHE A 57 2.71 10.67 -3.58
C PHE A 57 3.99 9.87 -3.33
N PHE A 58 5.09 10.19 -4.02
CA PHE A 58 6.36 9.48 -3.84
C PHE A 58 6.94 9.66 -2.45
N VAL A 59 6.85 10.84 -1.85
CA VAL A 59 7.29 11.09 -0.47
C VAL A 59 6.55 10.15 0.50
N VAL A 60 5.23 10.03 0.37
CA VAL A 60 4.42 9.15 1.21
C VAL A 60 4.85 7.69 1.08
N ILE A 61 5.04 7.19 -0.15
CA ILE A 61 5.50 5.82 -0.40
C ILE A 61 6.91 5.58 0.17
N LEU A 62 7.82 6.54 0.03
CA LEU A 62 9.17 6.46 0.59
C LEU A 62 9.16 6.42 2.12
N VAL A 63 8.32 7.24 2.76
CA VAL A 63 8.13 7.22 4.22
C VAL A 63 7.61 5.86 4.68
N PHE A 64 6.58 5.30 4.02
CA PHE A 64 6.09 3.95 4.36
C PHE A 64 7.16 2.88 4.14
N SER A 65 7.94 2.98 3.07
CA SER A 65 9.04 2.06 2.76
C SER A 65 10.11 2.08 3.86
N LEU A 66 10.50 3.27 4.31
CA LEU A 66 11.50 3.46 5.35
C LEU A 66 11.00 3.00 6.72
N LEU A 67 9.76 3.35 7.08
CA LEU A 67 9.11 2.88 8.30
C LEU A 67 9.04 1.35 8.31
N GLY A 68 8.59 0.75 7.21
CA GLY A 68 8.51 -0.69 7.07
C GLY A 68 9.86 -1.36 7.26
N TYR A 69 10.90 -0.87 6.59
CA TYR A 69 12.26 -1.38 6.70
C TYR A 69 12.77 -1.41 8.14
N PHE A 70 12.72 -0.26 8.84
CA PHE A 70 13.24 -0.16 10.20
C PHE A 70 12.47 -1.01 11.20
N LEU A 71 11.15 -1.10 11.04
CA LEU A 71 10.33 -1.81 11.99
C LEU A 71 10.48 -3.34 11.87
N VAL A 72 10.80 -3.86 10.69
CA VAL A 72 11.25 -5.26 10.51
C VAL A 72 12.60 -5.49 11.18
N LYS A 73 13.54 -4.56 11.01
CA LYS A 73 14.91 -4.69 11.53
C LYS A 73 15.00 -4.75 13.06
N ILE A 74 14.04 -4.16 13.77
CA ILE A 74 14.06 -4.04 15.24
C ILE A 74 13.59 -5.33 15.97
N LYS A 75 12.80 -6.21 15.36
CA LYS A 75 12.06 -7.26 16.12
C LYS A 75 12.46 -8.70 15.80
N GLY A 76 12.85 -9.43 16.86
CA GLY A 76 13.02 -10.89 16.92
C GLY A 76 11.69 -11.67 16.95
N PRO A 77 11.57 -12.81 17.68
CA PRO A 77 10.71 -14.01 17.47
C PRO A 77 9.25 -13.89 16.97
N LYS A 78 8.61 -12.72 17.01
CA LYS A 78 7.39 -12.40 16.25
C LYS A 78 7.68 -11.91 14.82
N ALA A 79 8.83 -12.29 14.28
CA ALA A 79 9.38 -11.68 13.09
C ALA A 79 8.45 -11.81 11.88
N ILE A 80 7.68 -12.90 11.76
CA ILE A 80 6.78 -13.09 10.62
C ILE A 80 5.56 -12.17 10.64
N GLU A 81 4.96 -11.91 11.81
CA GLU A 81 3.83 -10.98 11.94
C GLU A 81 4.28 -9.56 11.58
N TYR A 82 5.41 -9.12 12.16
CA TYR A 82 5.96 -7.80 11.88
C TYR A 82 6.45 -7.68 10.44
N PHE A 83 7.16 -8.68 9.93
CA PHE A 83 7.56 -8.76 8.53
C PHE A 83 6.35 -8.67 7.60
N SER A 84 5.25 -9.34 7.92
CA SER A 84 4.04 -9.31 7.11
C SER A 84 3.36 -7.95 7.17
N PHE A 85 3.27 -7.33 8.35
CA PHE A 85 2.64 -6.01 8.51
C PHE A 85 3.45 -4.93 7.80
N PHE A 86 4.75 -4.86 8.10
CA PHE A 86 5.62 -3.84 7.55
C PHE A 86 5.94 -4.08 6.08
N GLY A 87 6.17 -5.33 5.68
CA GLY A 87 6.23 -5.69 4.27
C GLY A 87 4.94 -5.34 3.54
N GLY A 88 3.79 -5.53 4.19
CA GLY A 88 2.46 -5.12 3.70
C GLY A 88 2.31 -3.61 3.52
N LEU A 89 2.85 -2.82 4.45
CA LEU A 89 2.89 -1.36 4.38
C LEU A 89 3.78 -0.85 3.23
N VAL A 90 4.81 -1.60 2.85
CA VAL A 90 5.67 -1.23 1.72
C VAL A 90 5.06 -1.75 0.42
N HIS A 91 4.93 -3.07 0.30
CA HIS A 91 4.46 -3.78 -0.89
C HIS A 91 3.85 -5.14 -0.50
N SER A 92 2.53 -5.17 -0.41
CA SER A 92 1.78 -6.33 0.08
C SER A 92 1.98 -7.62 -0.73
N GLU A 93 2.14 -7.52 -2.03
CA GLU A 93 2.37 -8.63 -2.95
C GLU A 93 3.73 -9.26 -2.67
N ALA A 94 4.78 -8.43 -2.49
CA ALA A 94 6.11 -8.90 -2.13
C ALA A 94 6.12 -9.56 -0.75
N ALA A 95 5.37 -9.03 0.22
CA ALA A 95 5.20 -9.64 1.54
C ALA A 95 4.53 -11.01 1.45
N VAL A 96 3.43 -11.14 0.70
CA VAL A 96 2.73 -12.43 0.47
C VAL A 96 3.67 -13.45 -0.18
N VAL A 97 4.36 -13.07 -1.26
CA VAL A 97 5.32 -13.96 -1.93
C VAL A 97 6.42 -14.41 -0.98
N SER A 98 6.95 -13.49 -0.16
CA SER A 98 8.01 -13.78 0.80
C SER A 98 7.55 -14.72 1.91
N VAL A 99 6.35 -14.51 2.46
CA VAL A 99 5.74 -15.39 3.47
C VAL A 99 5.54 -16.82 2.92
N ILE A 100 5.05 -16.97 1.68
CA ILE A 100 4.89 -18.28 1.04
C ILE A 100 6.24 -18.96 0.80
N LYS A 101 7.29 -18.22 0.42
CA LYS A 101 8.64 -18.77 0.29
C LYS A 101 9.20 -19.18 1.66
N LEU A 102 9.05 -18.35 2.68
CA LEU A 102 9.47 -18.65 4.05
C LEU A 102 8.81 -19.92 4.59
N ARG A 103 7.53 -20.11 4.30
CA ARG A 103 6.80 -21.35 4.63
C ARG A 103 7.54 -22.59 4.12
N LYS A 104 8.00 -22.58 2.86
CA LYS A 104 8.69 -23.73 2.25
C LYS A 104 10.03 -24.02 2.94
N HIS A 105 10.76 -22.98 3.33
CA HIS A 105 12.05 -23.12 4.01
C HIS A 105 11.92 -23.51 5.49
N LEU A 106 10.94 -22.95 6.20
CA LEU A 106 10.81 -23.06 7.65
C LEU A 106 9.69 -23.98 8.13
N ARG A 107 8.92 -24.59 7.21
CA ARG A 107 7.76 -25.46 7.48
C ARG A 107 6.72 -24.80 8.39
N ILE A 108 6.38 -23.55 8.08
CA ILE A 108 5.45 -22.75 8.87
C ILE A 108 4.02 -23.32 8.74
N PRO A 109 3.27 -23.47 9.85
CA PRO A 109 1.87 -23.91 9.83
C PRO A 109 0.95 -23.05 8.93
N ASN A 110 -0.03 -23.69 8.29
CA ASN A 110 -0.99 -23.01 7.40
C ASN A 110 -1.72 -21.82 8.05
N PRO A 111 -2.22 -21.90 9.31
CA PRO A 111 -2.90 -20.77 9.96
C PRO A 111 -2.02 -19.52 10.14
N ILE A 112 -0.71 -19.71 10.37
CA ILE A 112 0.25 -18.61 10.53
C ILE A 112 0.49 -17.94 9.19
N VAL A 113 0.57 -18.73 8.11
CA VAL A 113 0.77 -18.22 6.75
C VAL A 113 -0.46 -17.47 6.26
N SER A 114 -1.66 -18.01 6.46
CA SER A 114 -2.91 -17.31 6.12
C SER A 114 -3.06 -16.03 6.96
N GLY A 115 -2.82 -16.11 8.28
CA GLY A 115 -2.80 -14.93 9.16
C GLY A 115 -1.82 -13.86 8.69
N SER A 116 -0.61 -14.25 8.28
CA SER A 116 0.41 -13.35 7.72
C SER A 116 -0.06 -12.64 6.44
N ILE A 117 -0.77 -13.34 5.55
CA ILE A 117 -1.35 -12.74 4.34
C ILE A 117 -2.44 -11.71 4.70
N ILE A 118 -3.25 -11.99 5.72
CA ILE A 118 -4.26 -11.04 6.22
C ILE A 118 -3.60 -9.84 6.89
N ILE A 119 -2.53 -10.03 7.67
CA ILE A 119 -1.74 -8.93 8.22
C ILE A 119 -1.23 -8.03 7.09
N ALA A 120 -0.61 -8.60 6.05
CA ALA A 120 -0.08 -7.84 4.93
C ALA A 120 -1.18 -7.07 4.16
N SER A 121 -2.36 -7.68 4.02
CA SER A 121 -3.52 -7.05 3.37
C SER A 121 -4.11 -5.93 4.23
N THR A 122 -4.20 -6.12 5.55
CA THR A 122 -4.67 -5.10 6.51
C THR A 122 -3.72 -3.90 6.53
N ALA A 123 -2.41 -4.14 6.52
CA ALA A 123 -1.39 -3.11 6.41
C ALA A 123 -1.54 -2.29 5.11
N MET A 124 -1.75 -2.96 3.98
CA MET A 124 -2.03 -2.29 2.71
C MET A 124 -3.30 -1.45 2.76
N VAL A 125 -4.39 -1.95 3.37
CA VAL A 125 -5.63 -1.17 3.57
C VAL A 125 -5.31 0.12 4.33
N PHE A 126 -4.62 0.02 5.48
CA PHE A 126 -4.19 1.18 6.25
C PHE A 126 -3.37 2.17 5.42
N ARG A 127 -2.38 1.67 4.68
CA ARG A 127 -1.54 2.48 3.79
C ARG A 127 -2.36 3.19 2.72
N ASN A 128 -3.28 2.48 2.05
CA ASN A 128 -4.13 3.04 1.01
C ASN A 128 -5.10 4.08 1.58
N THR A 129 -5.62 3.88 2.80
CA THR A 129 -6.42 4.89 3.51
C THR A 129 -5.60 6.15 3.74
N MET A 130 -4.41 6.03 4.32
CA MET A 130 -3.53 7.19 4.58
C MET A 130 -3.13 7.89 3.29
N LEU A 131 -2.75 7.13 2.27
CA LEU A 131 -2.41 7.65 0.95
C LEU A 131 -3.57 8.45 0.36
N THR A 132 -4.78 7.89 0.37
CA THR A 132 -5.97 8.55 -0.16
C THR A 132 -6.31 9.81 0.61
N LEU A 133 -6.23 9.80 1.95
CA LEU A 133 -6.44 10.98 2.79
C LEU A 133 -5.44 12.10 2.50
N VAL A 134 -4.15 11.77 2.32
CA VAL A 134 -3.12 12.75 1.96
C VAL A 134 -3.39 13.32 0.57
N MET A 135 -3.71 12.48 -0.43
CA MET A 135 -4.03 12.95 -1.77
C MET A 135 -5.25 13.88 -1.76
N LEU A 136 -6.30 13.52 -1.04
CA LEU A 136 -7.52 14.31 -0.90
C LEU A 136 -7.26 15.67 -0.25
N ALA A 137 -6.47 15.70 0.83
CA ALA A 137 -6.07 16.93 1.50
C ALA A 137 -5.27 17.86 0.58
N VAL A 138 -4.44 17.31 -0.30
CA VAL A 138 -3.62 18.08 -1.25
C VAL A 138 -4.44 18.58 -2.44
N THR A 139 -5.39 17.79 -2.95
CA THR A 139 -6.13 18.11 -4.18
C THR A 139 -7.39 18.94 -3.93
N VAL A 140 -8.12 18.67 -2.84
CA VAL A 140 -9.42 19.30 -2.55
C VAL A 140 -9.41 20.09 -1.23
N GLY A 141 -8.49 19.77 -0.33
CA GLY A 141 -8.44 20.36 1.01
C GLY A 141 -9.48 19.73 1.95
N TYR A 142 -9.90 20.48 2.98
CA TYR A 142 -10.80 20.01 4.03
C TYR A 142 -12.29 20.26 3.75
N THR A 143 -12.64 20.75 2.56
CA THR A 143 -14.00 21.17 2.18
C THR A 143 -14.99 20.00 2.11
N ILE A 144 -14.50 18.79 1.86
CA ILE A 144 -15.28 17.58 1.62
C ILE A 144 -15.59 16.77 2.89
N LEU A 145 -15.09 17.19 4.07
CA LEU A 145 -15.28 16.45 5.33
C LEU A 145 -16.74 16.31 5.75
N GLY A 146 -17.62 17.20 5.26
CA GLY A 146 -19.07 17.16 5.51
C GLY A 146 -19.87 16.37 4.46
N GLU A 147 -19.24 15.88 3.41
CA GLU A 147 -19.92 15.13 2.36
C GLU A 147 -20.22 13.70 2.79
N VAL A 148 -21.42 13.22 2.44
CA VAL A 148 -21.87 11.85 2.73
C VAL A 148 -20.92 10.82 2.12
N SER A 149 -20.39 11.07 0.92
CA SER A 149 -19.42 10.20 0.25
C SER A 149 -18.13 10.03 1.06
N PHE A 150 -17.64 11.10 1.69
CA PHE A 150 -16.46 11.02 2.55
C PHE A 150 -16.73 10.20 3.82
N MET A 151 -17.90 10.37 4.44
CA MET A 151 -18.29 9.57 5.60
C MET A 151 -18.37 8.08 5.26
N ILE A 152 -19.00 7.73 4.13
CA ILE A 152 -19.10 6.34 3.65
C ILE A 152 -17.70 5.78 3.40
N PHE A 153 -16.84 6.53 2.71
CA PHE A 153 -15.45 6.18 2.47
C PHE A 153 -14.68 5.88 3.77
N ALA A 154 -14.77 6.78 4.76
CA ALA A 154 -14.06 6.64 6.02
C ALA A 154 -14.54 5.43 6.83
N ILE A 155 -15.86 5.22 6.88
CA ILE A 155 -16.48 4.08 7.56
C ILE A 155 -16.08 2.77 6.88
N ALA A 156 -16.11 2.70 5.55
CA ALA A 156 -15.73 1.49 4.80
C ALA A 156 -14.29 1.06 5.09
N PHE A 157 -13.35 1.99 5.04
CA PHE A 157 -11.96 1.70 5.39
C PHE A 157 -11.77 1.33 6.85
N LEU A 158 -12.50 1.97 7.76
CA LEU A 158 -12.46 1.63 9.19
C LEU A 158 -12.96 0.21 9.43
N ILE A 159 -14.10 -0.18 8.83
CA ILE A 159 -14.65 -1.54 8.95
C ILE A 159 -13.67 -2.56 8.41
N SER A 160 -13.14 -2.36 7.19
CA SER A 160 -12.14 -3.28 6.60
C SER A 160 -10.88 -3.39 7.48
N ALA A 161 -10.37 -2.29 8.03
CA ALA A 161 -9.23 -2.33 8.95
C ALA A 161 -9.55 -3.07 10.26
N LEU A 162 -10.74 -2.88 10.82
CA LEU A 162 -11.19 -3.58 12.03
C LEU A 162 -11.36 -5.07 11.80
N GLU A 163 -11.98 -5.48 10.69
CA GLU A 163 -12.10 -6.88 10.29
C GLU A 163 -10.72 -7.53 10.22
N GLY A 164 -9.78 -6.91 9.50
CA GLY A 164 -8.40 -7.37 9.43
C GLY A 164 -7.77 -7.53 10.82
N TYR A 165 -7.92 -6.53 11.69
CA TYR A 165 -7.42 -6.59 13.08
C TYR A 165 -7.98 -7.77 13.88
N PHE A 166 -9.30 -7.99 13.85
CA PHE A 166 -9.94 -9.09 14.57
C PHE A 166 -9.55 -10.45 13.99
N MET A 167 -9.46 -10.58 12.67
CA MET A 167 -9.05 -11.82 12.00
C MET A 167 -7.61 -12.21 12.33
N VAL A 168 -6.72 -11.23 12.45
CA VAL A 168 -5.35 -11.45 12.90
C VAL A 168 -5.33 -11.97 14.34
N LYS A 169 -6.12 -11.37 15.25
CA LYS A 169 -6.20 -11.88 16.63
C LYS A 169 -6.68 -13.34 16.70
N LEU A 170 -7.61 -13.72 15.84
CA LEU A 170 -8.11 -15.09 15.77
C LEU A 170 -7.05 -16.06 15.19
N ALA A 171 -6.31 -15.64 14.17
CA ALA A 171 -5.30 -16.47 13.52
C ALA A 171 -4.07 -16.76 14.42
N PHE A 172 -3.73 -15.84 15.31
CA PHE A 172 -2.56 -15.92 16.20
C PHE A 172 -2.90 -16.21 17.67
N ALA A 173 -4.10 -16.72 17.95
CA ALA A 173 -4.52 -17.07 19.31
C ALA A 173 -3.78 -18.29 19.90
N ALA A 174 -3.16 -19.13 19.05
CA ALA A 174 -2.37 -20.28 19.48
C ALA A 174 -0.87 -19.93 19.58
N PRO A 175 -0.15 -20.36 20.64
CA PRO A 175 1.28 -20.12 20.77
C PRO A 175 2.07 -20.69 19.59
N ILE A 176 2.99 -19.90 19.07
CA ILE A 176 3.83 -20.25 17.93
C ILE A 176 5.09 -20.99 18.43
N PRO A 177 5.31 -22.27 18.10
CA PRO A 177 6.56 -22.95 18.44
C PRO A 177 7.59 -22.69 17.34
N ILE A 178 8.12 -21.46 17.25
CA ILE A 178 9.26 -21.17 16.36
C ILE A 178 10.45 -20.80 17.23
N SER A 179 11.54 -21.57 17.11
CA SER A 179 12.80 -21.28 17.79
C SER A 179 13.46 -20.03 17.22
N GLU A 180 13.95 -19.15 18.09
CA GLU A 180 14.60 -17.86 17.76
C GLU A 180 15.79 -18.00 16.79
N GLU A 181 16.41 -19.18 16.75
CA GLU A 181 17.63 -19.46 16.00
C GLU A 181 17.41 -19.59 14.48
N LYS A 182 16.20 -19.96 14.02
CA LYS A 182 15.90 -20.18 12.59
C LYS A 182 15.57 -18.92 11.79
N ILE A 183 15.45 -17.76 12.45
CA ILE A 183 15.03 -16.49 11.85
C ILE A 183 16.24 -15.57 11.56
N LYS A 184 17.44 -15.90 12.06
CA LYS A 184 18.70 -15.21 11.72
C LYS A 184 19.10 -15.58 10.29
N GLY A 185 18.66 -14.78 9.32
CA GLY A 185 18.99 -14.97 7.91
C GLY A 185 17.99 -14.37 6.92
N MET A 186 16.92 -13.71 7.40
CA MET A 186 16.08 -12.92 6.50
C MET A 186 16.89 -11.73 5.98
N GLU A 187 17.31 -11.81 4.72
CA GLU A 187 17.78 -10.64 3.98
C GLU A 187 16.60 -9.66 3.87
N ILE A 188 16.63 -8.62 4.69
CA ILE A 188 15.70 -7.50 4.55
C ILE A 188 16.10 -6.81 3.25
N ALA A 189 15.21 -6.84 2.25
CA ALA A 189 15.44 -6.16 1.00
C ALA A 189 15.77 -4.68 1.25
N LYS A 190 16.78 -4.16 0.55
CA LYS A 190 17.23 -2.77 0.71
C LYS A 190 16.05 -1.80 0.55
N PRO A 191 16.03 -0.66 1.27
CA PRO A 191 14.93 0.30 1.22
C PRO A 191 14.63 0.82 -0.18
N ILE A 192 15.66 0.94 -1.02
CA ILE A 192 15.55 1.35 -2.43
C ILE A 192 16.31 0.37 -3.31
N SER A 193 15.67 -0.03 -4.40
CA SER A 193 16.31 -0.69 -5.54
C SER A 193 15.89 0.06 -6.79
N TYR A 194 16.85 0.60 -7.55
CA TYR A 194 16.56 1.34 -8.78
C TYR A 194 15.80 0.50 -9.81
N SER A 195 16.05 -0.81 -9.86
CA SER A 195 15.34 -1.75 -10.75
C SER A 195 13.87 -1.90 -10.34
N ILE A 196 13.59 -1.99 -9.04
CA ILE A 196 12.22 -2.06 -8.52
C ILE A 196 11.50 -0.72 -8.76
N ALA A 197 12.18 0.40 -8.49
CA ALA A 197 11.65 1.75 -8.73
C ALA A 197 11.31 2.00 -10.20
N LEU A 198 12.18 1.58 -11.13
CA LEU A 198 11.93 1.71 -12.57
C LEU A 198 10.72 0.87 -13.02
N ARG A 199 10.60 -0.36 -12.53
CA ARG A 199 9.43 -1.20 -12.83
C ARG A 199 8.14 -0.60 -12.29
N ALA A 200 8.18 -0.08 -11.06
CA ALA A 200 7.05 0.65 -10.50
C ALA A 200 6.70 1.85 -11.39
N LEU A 201 7.67 2.70 -11.74
CA LEU A 201 7.46 3.85 -12.62
C LEU A 201 6.78 3.45 -13.95
N LEU A 202 7.24 2.38 -14.60
CA LEU A 202 6.63 1.89 -15.84
C LEU A 202 5.18 1.45 -15.65
N ILE A 203 4.88 0.71 -14.58
CA ILE A 203 3.51 0.29 -14.26
C ILE A 203 2.62 1.51 -14.00
N PHE A 204 3.14 2.48 -13.25
CA PHE A 204 2.43 3.74 -12.98
C PHE A 204 2.13 4.52 -14.25
N THR A 205 3.13 4.72 -15.12
CA THR A 205 2.96 5.44 -16.38
C THR A 205 1.97 4.73 -17.29
N ALA A 206 2.08 3.41 -17.42
CA ALA A 206 1.16 2.62 -18.23
C ALA A 206 -0.27 2.70 -17.68
N MET A 207 -0.44 2.55 -16.37
CA MET A 207 -1.74 2.70 -15.70
C MET A 207 -2.32 4.08 -15.97
N LEU A 208 -1.53 5.14 -15.77
CA LEU A 208 -1.98 6.50 -15.97
C LEU A 208 -2.47 6.74 -17.39
N ILE A 209 -1.73 6.28 -18.40
CA ILE A 209 -2.12 6.42 -19.81
C ILE A 209 -3.44 5.68 -20.07
N VAL A 210 -3.55 4.43 -19.62
CA VAL A 210 -4.74 3.60 -19.86
C VAL A 210 -5.98 4.20 -19.19
N VAL A 211 -5.88 4.56 -17.91
CA VAL A 211 -7.02 5.14 -17.16
C VAL A 211 -7.38 6.53 -17.70
N THR A 212 -6.39 7.36 -18.06
CA THR A 212 -6.65 8.67 -18.68
C THR A 212 -7.41 8.51 -19.98
N TYR A 213 -6.98 7.58 -20.84
CA TYR A 213 -7.68 7.30 -22.09
C TYR A 213 -9.10 6.77 -21.86
N ALA A 214 -9.26 5.83 -20.92
CA ALA A 214 -10.57 5.33 -20.53
C ALA A 214 -11.49 6.44 -19.99
N THR A 215 -10.93 7.40 -19.27
CA THR A 215 -11.64 8.59 -18.76
C THR A 215 -12.10 9.48 -19.91
N PHE A 216 -11.27 9.69 -20.94
CA PHE A 216 -11.66 10.47 -22.11
C PHE A 216 -12.71 9.76 -22.98
N ALA A 217 -12.63 8.44 -23.11
CA ALA A 217 -13.55 7.67 -23.93
C ALA A 217 -14.91 7.41 -23.25
N PHE A 218 -14.91 7.16 -21.94
CA PHE A 218 -16.07 6.67 -21.19
C PHE A 218 -16.42 7.50 -19.95
N GLY A 219 -15.77 8.64 -19.75
CA GLY A 219 -15.99 9.51 -18.60
C GLY A 219 -15.70 8.81 -17.27
N GLU A 220 -16.51 9.11 -16.26
CA GLU A 220 -16.36 8.57 -14.91
C GLU A 220 -16.59 7.05 -14.85
N HIS A 221 -17.45 6.48 -15.71
CA HIS A 221 -17.61 5.03 -15.82
C HIS A 221 -16.31 4.34 -16.26
N GLY A 222 -15.55 4.97 -17.15
CA GLY A 222 -14.23 4.50 -17.56
C GLY A 222 -13.27 4.40 -16.38
N VAL A 223 -13.34 5.34 -15.44
CA VAL A 223 -12.53 5.37 -14.22
C VAL A 223 -12.95 4.24 -13.28
N ILE A 224 -14.25 4.05 -13.06
CA ILE A 224 -14.79 3.00 -12.19
C ILE A 224 -14.40 1.60 -12.71
N VAL A 225 -14.60 1.32 -13.99
CA VAL A 225 -14.20 0.03 -14.58
C VAL A 225 -12.70 -0.16 -14.51
N SER A 226 -11.93 0.89 -14.85
CA SER A 226 -10.47 0.86 -14.74
C SER A 226 -10.01 0.64 -13.30
N SER A 227 -10.79 1.07 -12.31
CA SER A 227 -10.41 0.93 -10.92
C SER A 227 -10.38 -0.51 -10.43
N ILE A 228 -11.30 -1.33 -10.95
CA ILE A 228 -11.38 -2.75 -10.62
C ILE A 228 -10.16 -3.49 -11.22
N PHE A 229 -9.94 -3.34 -12.53
CA PHE A 229 -8.84 -4.02 -13.21
C PHE A 229 -7.47 -3.46 -12.83
N GLY A 230 -7.37 -2.15 -12.67
CA GLY A 230 -6.15 -1.47 -12.26
C GLY A 230 -5.76 -1.81 -10.83
N GLY A 231 -6.74 -1.97 -9.93
CA GLY A 231 -6.51 -2.36 -8.54
C GLY A 231 -5.91 -3.76 -8.41
N LEU A 232 -6.28 -4.69 -9.30
CA LEU A 232 -5.65 -6.02 -9.36
C LEU A 232 -4.14 -5.95 -9.62
N VAL A 233 -3.70 -4.96 -10.41
CA VAL A 233 -2.29 -4.75 -10.75
C VAL A 233 -1.57 -3.96 -9.66
N SER A 234 -2.11 -2.79 -9.29
CA SER A 234 -1.51 -1.88 -8.32
C SER A 234 -2.53 -0.83 -7.84
N ALA A 235 -3.05 -0.99 -6.62
CA ALA A 235 -3.96 -0.01 -6.03
C ALA A 235 -3.31 1.36 -5.81
N GLU A 236 -2.06 1.42 -5.38
CA GLU A 236 -1.31 2.67 -5.18
C GLU A 236 -1.14 3.47 -6.48
N ALA A 237 -0.82 2.80 -7.60
CA ALA A 237 -0.72 3.44 -8.91
C ALA A 237 -2.05 3.99 -9.39
N LEU A 238 -3.10 3.23 -9.15
CA LEU A 238 -4.45 3.61 -9.52
C LEU A 238 -4.97 4.77 -8.66
N ILE A 239 -4.75 4.74 -7.34
CA ILE A 239 -5.08 5.86 -6.43
C ILE A 239 -4.35 7.13 -6.90
N PHE A 240 -3.05 7.05 -7.16
CA PHE A 240 -2.30 8.19 -7.71
C PHE A 240 -2.93 8.73 -9.01
N THR A 241 -3.29 7.81 -9.92
CA THR A 241 -3.85 8.16 -11.23
C THR A 241 -5.19 8.88 -11.11
N VAL A 242 -6.11 8.38 -10.29
CA VAL A 242 -7.44 9.01 -10.13
C VAL A 242 -7.35 10.34 -9.39
N PHE A 243 -6.44 10.48 -8.42
CA PHE A 243 -6.23 11.78 -7.76
C PHE A 243 -5.50 12.79 -8.66
N SER A 244 -4.69 12.33 -9.61
CA SER A 244 -4.14 13.18 -10.67
C SER A 244 -5.24 13.69 -11.60
N LEU A 245 -6.15 12.81 -12.03
CA LEU A 245 -7.33 13.19 -12.81
C LEU A 245 -8.24 14.16 -12.05
N LEU A 246 -8.44 13.94 -10.75
CA LEU A 246 -9.20 14.84 -9.88
C LEU A 246 -8.53 16.22 -9.76
N SER A 247 -7.22 16.25 -9.54
CA SER A 247 -6.43 17.50 -9.51
C SER A 247 -6.58 18.29 -10.81
N ALA A 248 -6.54 17.58 -11.94
CA ALA A 248 -6.75 18.15 -13.28
C ALA A 248 -8.22 18.48 -13.60
N LYS A 249 -9.14 18.33 -12.62
CA LYS A 249 -10.58 18.57 -12.74
C LYS A 249 -11.24 17.77 -13.87
N LYS A 250 -10.74 16.56 -14.13
CA LYS A 250 -11.26 15.64 -15.16
C LYS A 250 -12.34 14.69 -14.63
N ILE A 251 -12.41 14.51 -13.31
CA ILE A 251 -13.38 13.67 -12.62
C ILE A 251 -13.86 14.35 -11.34
N ALA A 252 -15.03 13.96 -10.83
CA ALA A 252 -15.54 14.38 -9.54
C ALA A 252 -14.80 13.70 -8.37
N VAL A 253 -14.86 14.34 -7.19
CA VAL A 253 -14.27 13.82 -5.95
C VAL A 253 -14.85 12.46 -5.58
N ASN A 254 -16.17 12.31 -5.71
CA ASN A 254 -16.87 11.06 -5.43
C ASN A 254 -16.34 9.90 -6.30
N THR A 255 -16.06 10.15 -7.58
CA THR A 255 -15.49 9.14 -8.49
C THR A 255 -14.07 8.76 -8.09
N ALA A 256 -13.26 9.71 -7.61
CA ALA A 256 -11.94 9.40 -7.06
C ALA A 256 -12.02 8.57 -5.77
N LEU A 257 -12.96 8.90 -4.86
CA LEU A 257 -13.19 8.14 -3.62
C LEU A 257 -13.67 6.71 -3.92
N ALA A 258 -14.65 6.58 -4.82
CA ALA A 258 -15.15 5.28 -5.27
C ALA A 258 -14.03 4.44 -5.89
N ALA A 259 -13.27 5.03 -6.81
CA ALA A 259 -12.16 4.34 -7.46
C ALA A 259 -11.07 3.91 -6.46
N ALA A 260 -10.74 4.70 -5.44
CA ALA A 260 -9.76 4.32 -4.42
C ALA A 260 -10.22 3.12 -3.57
N LEU A 261 -11.51 3.04 -3.26
CA LEU A 261 -12.11 1.92 -2.55
C LEU A 261 -12.12 0.64 -3.40
N LEU A 262 -12.61 0.73 -4.63
CA LEU A 262 -12.65 -0.39 -5.59
C LEU A 262 -11.24 -0.90 -5.93
N ALA A 263 -10.29 0.03 -6.12
CA ALA A 263 -8.88 -0.28 -6.29
C ALA A 263 -8.34 -1.13 -5.14
N THR A 264 -8.68 -0.72 -3.91
CA THR A 264 -8.20 -1.39 -2.70
C THR A 264 -8.85 -2.76 -2.53
N GLY A 265 -10.15 -2.89 -2.79
CA GLY A 265 -10.84 -4.17 -2.76
C GLY A 265 -10.28 -5.17 -3.78
N SER A 266 -10.10 -4.71 -5.02
CA SER A 266 -9.44 -5.50 -6.07
C SER A 266 -8.02 -5.89 -5.67
N ALA A 267 -7.25 -4.97 -5.07
CA ALA A 267 -5.94 -5.31 -4.54
C ALA A 267 -6.02 -6.30 -3.37
N ILE A 268 -7.04 -6.32 -2.52
CA ILE A 268 -7.19 -7.36 -1.48
C ILE A 268 -7.35 -8.73 -2.14
N ILE A 269 -8.22 -8.82 -3.16
CA ILE A 269 -8.48 -10.06 -3.90
C ILE A 269 -7.23 -10.56 -4.63
N ASN A 270 -6.36 -9.64 -5.10
CA ASN A 270 -5.16 -10.02 -5.86
C ASN A 270 -4.20 -10.94 -5.07
N LYS A 271 -4.28 -10.95 -3.73
CA LYS A 271 -3.41 -11.77 -2.86
C LYS A 271 -3.58 -13.25 -3.14
N ILE A 272 -4.75 -13.67 -3.63
CA ILE A 272 -5.00 -15.05 -4.08
C ILE A 272 -4.06 -15.39 -5.25
N PHE A 273 -3.94 -14.49 -6.24
CA PHE A 273 -3.07 -14.71 -7.40
C PHE A 273 -1.60 -14.74 -7.02
N PHE A 274 -1.14 -13.78 -6.19
CA PHE A 274 0.25 -13.74 -5.74
C PHE A 274 0.63 -14.92 -4.84
N ALA A 275 -0.26 -15.32 -3.93
CA ALA A 275 -0.05 -16.52 -3.11
C ALA A 275 0.04 -17.77 -3.99
N LYS A 276 -0.86 -17.93 -4.97
CA LYS A 276 -0.85 -19.05 -5.92
C LYS A 276 0.43 -19.04 -6.78
N ALA A 277 0.83 -17.89 -7.31
CA ALA A 277 2.05 -17.73 -8.10
C ALA A 277 3.33 -18.04 -7.31
N ALA A 278 3.35 -17.75 -6.00
CA ALA A 278 4.43 -18.14 -5.10
C ALA A 278 4.41 -19.65 -4.75
N GLY A 279 3.38 -20.37 -5.16
CA GLY A 279 3.18 -21.81 -4.93
C GLY A 279 2.61 -22.13 -3.56
N ALA A 280 1.59 -21.37 -3.14
CA ALA A 280 0.75 -21.72 -1.99
C ALA A 280 -0.05 -23.01 -2.26
N GLU A 281 -0.18 -23.84 -1.22
CA GLU A 281 -1.03 -25.04 -1.28
C GLU A 281 -2.52 -24.68 -1.32
N SER A 282 -3.33 -25.61 -1.84
CA SER A 282 -4.79 -25.43 -1.97
C SER A 282 -5.46 -25.10 -0.64
N ASP A 283 -4.96 -25.64 0.47
CA ASP A 283 -5.58 -25.43 1.79
C ASP A 283 -5.36 -24.02 2.30
N ILE A 284 -4.19 -23.42 2.03
CA ILE A 284 -3.94 -22.01 2.33
C ILE A 284 -4.84 -21.14 1.46
N LEU A 285 -4.94 -21.44 0.17
CA LEU A 285 -5.79 -20.69 -0.75
C LEU A 285 -7.28 -20.72 -0.32
N LYS A 286 -7.80 -21.91 0.04
CA LYS A 286 -9.16 -22.06 0.55
C LYS A 286 -9.40 -21.27 1.84
N GLN A 287 -8.41 -21.26 2.75
CA GLN A 287 -8.50 -20.49 3.99
C GLN A 287 -8.54 -18.99 3.71
N ILE A 288 -7.63 -18.45 2.89
CA ILE A 288 -7.54 -17.01 2.67
C ILE A 288 -8.70 -16.46 1.82
N ILE A 289 -9.34 -17.26 0.96
CA ILE A 289 -10.42 -16.77 0.09
C ILE A 289 -11.53 -16.12 0.90
N TRP A 290 -12.10 -16.83 1.87
CA TRP A 290 -13.18 -16.27 2.69
C TRP A 290 -12.72 -15.09 3.53
N GLN A 291 -11.47 -15.11 3.98
CA GLN A 291 -10.90 -14.03 4.77
C GLN A 291 -10.72 -12.74 3.97
N LEU A 292 -10.21 -12.86 2.75
CA LEU A 292 -10.05 -11.74 1.82
C LEU A 292 -11.41 -11.25 1.30
N LEU A 293 -12.39 -12.14 1.13
CA LEU A 293 -13.77 -11.76 0.80
C LEU A 293 -14.41 -10.95 1.93
N ILE A 294 -14.25 -11.33 3.19
CA ILE A 294 -14.73 -10.50 4.31
C ILE A 294 -14.05 -9.14 4.26
N LEU A 295 -12.71 -9.11 4.21
CA LEU A 295 -11.92 -7.89 4.23
C LEU A 295 -12.24 -6.92 3.06
N THR A 296 -12.61 -7.45 1.89
CA THR A 296 -12.89 -6.65 0.69
C THR A 296 -14.32 -6.12 0.63
N LEU A 297 -15.28 -6.74 1.31
CA LEU A 297 -16.70 -6.40 1.19
C LEU A 297 -17.00 -4.93 1.55
N PRO A 298 -16.50 -4.37 2.68
CA PRO A 298 -16.84 -3.00 3.05
C PRO A 298 -16.39 -1.98 2.00
N VAL A 299 -15.19 -2.14 1.45
CA VAL A 299 -14.62 -1.20 0.46
C VAL A 299 -15.27 -1.36 -0.92
N GLU A 300 -15.54 -2.58 -1.37
CA GLU A 300 -16.21 -2.81 -2.66
C GLU A 300 -17.66 -2.29 -2.65
N VAL A 301 -18.43 -2.62 -1.60
CA VAL A 301 -19.82 -2.16 -1.47
C VAL A 301 -19.89 -0.64 -1.39
N ALA A 302 -19.04 -0.02 -0.57
CA ALA A 302 -18.98 1.44 -0.47
C ALA A 302 -18.52 2.10 -1.77
N GLY A 303 -17.53 1.52 -2.45
CA GLY A 303 -17.02 2.01 -3.72
C GLY A 303 -18.10 2.01 -4.80
N LEU A 304 -18.83 0.89 -4.94
CA LEU A 304 -19.96 0.79 -5.88
C LEU A 304 -21.10 1.74 -5.52
N TYR A 305 -21.40 1.91 -4.23
CA TYR A 305 -22.44 2.81 -3.78
C TYR A 305 -22.09 4.28 -4.08
N ILE A 306 -20.87 4.72 -3.77
CA ILE A 306 -20.41 6.08 -4.10
C ILE A 306 -20.38 6.28 -5.62
N ALA A 307 -19.96 5.27 -6.39
CA ALA A 307 -19.99 5.32 -7.86
C ALA A 307 -21.41 5.43 -8.43
N PHE A 308 -22.42 4.90 -7.74
CA PHE A 308 -23.81 5.06 -8.12
C PHE A 308 -24.34 6.46 -7.79
N LEU A 309 -23.85 7.11 -6.72
CA LEU A 309 -24.22 8.49 -6.39
C LEU A 309 -23.65 9.53 -7.38
N THR A 310 -22.66 9.14 -8.20
CA THR A 310 -22.02 10.02 -9.20
C THR A 310 -22.65 10.00 -10.58
N GLY A 311 -23.42 8.96 -10.91
CA GLY A 311 -24.15 8.85 -12.19
C GLY A 311 -25.53 9.49 -12.12
#